data_AF-A0A9D7Y9U1-F1
#
_entry.id   AF-A0A9D7Y9U1-F1
#
_cell.length_a   1.000
_cell.length_b   1.000
_cell.length_c   1.000
_cell.angle_alpha   90.00
_cell.angle_beta   90.00
_cell.angle_gamma   90.00
#
_symmetry.space_group_name_H-M   'P 1'
#
loop_
_entity.id
_entity.type
_entity.pdbx_description
1 polymer ?
#
loop_
_entity_poly.entity_id
_entity_poly.type
_entity_poly.pdbx_seq_one_letter_code
_entity_poly.pdbx_strand_id
1 'polypeptide(L)'
;MKNLLLFCSKLFATVLMILPTNYSIAQCMGCTYTYNGSGGTSFNLAAAEKLCITGNATGLNINYNGANPRVCVASGVVWNADGQNFSNAPIIDVYGTLTLNNANFNSNITFNVMSGGTFNYGRTDFSGNGKFTLNNSGTVNFTTTSQFTVQGNGGQEKTINNKQFNWGCY
;
A
#
# COMPACT_ATOMS: atom_id res chain seq x y z
N MET A 1 40.74 -32.12 -34.83
CA MET A 1 40.38 -32.00 -33.40
C MET A 1 40.19 -30.56 -32.90
N LYS A 2 39.97 -29.54 -33.76
CA LYS A 2 39.66 -28.15 -33.33
C LYS A 2 38.18 -27.75 -33.51
N ASN A 3 37.38 -28.54 -34.23
CA ASN A 3 36.00 -28.17 -34.57
C ASN A 3 34.93 -28.80 -33.66
N LEU A 4 35.31 -29.65 -32.70
CA LEU A 4 34.37 -30.33 -31.80
C LEU A 4 34.13 -29.57 -30.48
N LEU A 5 34.99 -28.60 -30.16
CA LEU A 5 34.89 -27.80 -28.93
C LEU A 5 34.04 -26.51 -29.08
N LEU A 6 33.63 -26.14 -30.31
CA LEU A 6 32.84 -24.93 -30.55
C LEU A 6 31.31 -25.14 -30.50
N PHE A 7 30.85 -26.39 -30.50
CA PHE A 7 29.42 -26.70 -30.50
C PHE A 7 28.81 -26.86 -29.10
N CYS A 8 29.64 -27.00 -28.05
CA CYS A 8 29.15 -27.18 -26.69
C CYS A 8 28.97 -25.85 -25.91
N SER A 9 29.58 -24.75 -26.36
CA SER A 9 29.48 -23.45 -25.67
C SER A 9 28.29 -22.58 -26.10
N LYS A 10 27.66 -22.85 -27.25
CA LYS A 10 26.49 -22.10 -27.71
C LYS A 10 25.15 -22.66 -27.23
N LEU A 11 25.12 -23.92 -26.76
CA LEU A 11 23.89 -24.53 -26.26
C LEU A 11 23.63 -24.21 -24.78
N PHE A 12 24.66 -23.84 -24.02
CA PHE A 12 24.54 -23.53 -22.59
C PHE A 12 24.14 -22.07 -22.30
N ALA A 13 24.30 -21.17 -23.28
CA ALA A 13 24.00 -19.74 -23.11
C ALA A 13 22.53 -19.37 -23.38
N THR A 14 21.75 -20.24 -24.05
CA THR A 14 20.38 -19.90 -24.47
C THR A 14 19.30 -20.45 -23.54
N VAL A 15 19.67 -21.27 -22.54
CA VAL A 15 18.71 -21.94 -21.63
C VAL A 15 18.54 -21.18 -20.29
N LEU A 16 19.22 -20.04 -20.09
CA LEU A 16 19.26 -19.36 -18.78
C LEU A 16 18.36 -18.12 -18.61
N MET A 17 17.40 -17.80 -19.51
CA MET A 17 16.56 -16.60 -19.30
C MET A 17 15.12 -16.72 -19.76
N ILE A 18 14.44 -17.80 -19.36
CA ILE A 18 12.98 -17.77 -19.25
C ILE A 18 12.62 -18.25 -17.84
N LEU A 19 13.07 -17.51 -16.83
CA LEU A 19 12.36 -17.56 -15.56
C LEU A 19 11.05 -16.79 -15.79
N PRO A 20 9.87 -17.44 -15.71
CA PRO A 20 8.65 -16.67 -15.55
C PRO A 20 8.84 -15.88 -14.25
N THR A 21 8.79 -14.55 -14.38
CA THR A 21 8.77 -13.59 -13.27
C THR A 21 7.45 -13.75 -12.51
N ASN A 22 7.26 -14.90 -11.88
CA ASN A 22 6.27 -15.06 -10.83
C ASN A 22 6.89 -14.40 -9.61
N TYR A 23 6.84 -13.06 -9.58
CA TYR A 23 7.09 -12.29 -8.38
C TYR A 23 6.16 -12.86 -7.31
N SER A 24 6.75 -13.66 -6.44
CA SER A 24 6.06 -14.26 -5.32
C SER A 24 5.71 -13.10 -4.41
N ILE A 25 4.43 -12.77 -4.32
CA ILE A 25 3.91 -11.66 -3.53
C ILE A 25 3.89 -12.08 -2.05
N ALA A 26 5.06 -12.45 -1.51
CA ALA A 26 5.20 -13.04 -0.18
C ALA A 26 4.83 -12.08 0.97
N GLN A 27 4.64 -10.79 0.66
CA GLN A 27 4.29 -9.77 1.63
C GLN A 27 2.82 -9.83 2.06
N CYS A 28 1.94 -10.29 1.15
CA CYS A 28 0.52 -10.40 1.37
C CYS A 28 0.11 -11.88 1.46
N MET A 29 0.53 -12.58 2.52
CA MET A 29 0.08 -13.95 2.82
C MET A 29 -1.19 -13.98 3.67
N GLY A 30 -1.90 -15.13 3.66
CA GLY A 30 -3.05 -15.41 4.51
C GLY A 30 -4.30 -14.61 4.16
N CYS A 31 -4.58 -14.41 2.88
CA CYS A 31 -5.67 -13.58 2.39
C CYS A 31 -6.98 -14.36 2.38
N THR A 32 -8.04 -13.79 2.98
CA THR A 32 -9.41 -14.28 2.80
C THR A 32 -9.89 -14.01 1.38
N TYR A 33 -9.58 -12.80 0.89
CA TYR A 33 -9.93 -12.34 -0.45
C TYR A 33 -8.68 -11.87 -1.19
N THR A 34 -8.64 -12.08 -2.50
CA THR A 34 -7.57 -11.57 -3.36
C THR A 34 -8.16 -10.84 -4.56
N TYR A 35 -7.72 -9.60 -4.77
CA TYR A 35 -8.01 -8.82 -5.97
C TYR A 35 -6.74 -8.69 -6.80
N ASN A 36 -6.75 -9.25 -8.02
CA ASN A 36 -5.59 -9.33 -8.89
C ASN A 36 -5.57 -8.27 -10.01
N GLY A 37 -6.36 -7.19 -9.88
CA GLY A 37 -6.54 -6.18 -10.94
C GLY A 37 -7.73 -6.44 -11.86
N SER A 38 -8.51 -7.49 -11.62
CA SER A 38 -9.70 -7.83 -12.41
C SER A 38 -10.78 -8.52 -11.56
N GLY A 39 -12.01 -8.58 -12.06
CA GLY A 39 -13.12 -9.26 -11.42
C GLY A 39 -13.88 -8.40 -10.42
N GLY A 40 -14.33 -9.02 -9.31
CA GLY A 40 -15.16 -8.36 -8.30
C GLY A 40 -14.49 -7.12 -7.71
N THR A 41 -15.22 -6.02 -7.67
CA THR A 41 -14.75 -4.74 -7.12
C THR A 41 -15.31 -4.44 -5.74
N SER A 42 -16.24 -5.27 -5.24
CA SER A 42 -16.89 -5.08 -3.94
C SER A 42 -16.52 -6.22 -2.99
N PHE A 43 -16.00 -5.87 -1.81
CA PHE A 43 -15.53 -6.82 -0.80
C PHE A 43 -16.16 -6.48 0.54
N ASN A 44 -16.76 -7.47 1.22
CA ASN A 44 -17.27 -7.31 2.58
C ASN A 44 -16.31 -8.03 3.54
N LEU A 45 -15.51 -7.28 4.30
CA LEU A 45 -14.55 -7.84 5.24
C LEU A 45 -15.18 -7.97 6.62
N ALA A 46 -15.30 -9.20 7.10
CA ALA A 46 -15.65 -9.52 8.47
C ALA A 46 -14.45 -9.36 9.41
N ALA A 47 -14.60 -9.79 10.66
CA ALA A 47 -13.61 -9.51 11.71
C ALA A 47 -12.29 -10.25 11.42
N ALA A 48 -11.18 -9.52 11.48
CA ALA A 48 -9.84 -10.01 11.17
C ALA A 48 -9.62 -10.60 9.75
N GLU A 49 -10.61 -10.52 8.85
CA GLU A 49 -10.46 -10.96 7.47
C GLU A 49 -9.49 -10.04 6.72
N LYS A 50 -8.79 -10.63 5.74
CA LYS A 50 -7.74 -9.94 4.99
C LYS A 50 -8.04 -9.92 3.50
N LEU A 51 -8.09 -8.73 2.92
CA LEU A 51 -8.05 -8.53 1.47
C LEU A 51 -6.62 -8.28 1.03
N CYS A 52 -6.18 -9.00 -0.01
CA CYS A 52 -4.89 -8.76 -0.65
C CYS A 52 -5.10 -8.19 -2.05
N ILE A 53 -4.59 -6.99 -2.27
CA ILE A 53 -4.62 -6.28 -3.55
C ILE A 53 -3.29 -6.55 -4.24
N THR A 54 -3.31 -7.46 -5.20
CA THR A 54 -2.14 -7.97 -5.93
C THR A 54 -2.06 -7.49 -7.38
N GLY A 55 -3.07 -6.75 -7.85
CA GLY A 55 -3.02 -5.97 -9.09
C GLY A 55 -3.56 -4.56 -8.90
N ASN A 56 -3.22 -3.66 -9.82
CA ASN A 56 -3.58 -2.25 -9.73
C ASN A 56 -5.09 -2.08 -9.58
N ALA A 57 -5.49 -1.18 -8.69
CA ALA A 57 -6.88 -1.04 -8.27
C ALA A 57 -7.31 0.41 -8.17
N THR A 58 -8.50 0.70 -8.70
CA THR A 58 -9.20 1.98 -8.56
C THR A 58 -10.67 1.68 -8.30
N GLY A 59 -11.32 2.40 -7.38
CA GLY A 59 -12.77 2.25 -7.16
C GLY A 59 -13.20 0.91 -6.58
N LEU A 60 -12.33 0.26 -5.78
CA LEU A 60 -12.77 -0.87 -4.96
C LEU A 60 -13.74 -0.36 -3.89
N ASN A 61 -14.86 -1.05 -3.73
CA ASN A 61 -15.82 -0.81 -2.67
C ASN A 61 -15.59 -1.82 -1.55
N ILE A 62 -14.73 -1.47 -0.60
CA ILE A 62 -14.43 -2.34 0.55
C ILE A 62 -15.32 -1.93 1.72
N ASN A 63 -16.16 -2.85 2.18
CA ASN A 63 -16.99 -2.66 3.35
C ASN A 63 -16.37 -3.36 4.56
N TYR A 64 -15.97 -2.57 5.55
CA TYR A 64 -15.30 -3.04 6.77
C TYR A 64 -16.36 -3.34 7.84
N ASN A 65 -16.98 -4.52 7.82
CA ASN A 65 -18.11 -4.87 8.71
C ASN A 65 -17.68 -5.45 10.06
N GLY A 66 -16.52 -6.10 10.13
CA GLY A 66 -16.01 -6.68 11.37
C GLY A 66 -14.97 -5.81 12.07
N ALA A 67 -14.57 -6.20 13.27
CA ALA A 67 -13.49 -5.53 14.00
C ALA A 67 -12.11 -5.85 13.40
N ASN A 68 -11.28 -4.83 13.24
CA ASN A 68 -9.89 -4.93 12.78
C ASN A 68 -9.70 -5.69 11.44
N PRO A 69 -10.49 -5.41 10.39
CA PRO A 69 -10.29 -6.00 9.08
C PRO A 69 -8.97 -5.49 8.48
N ARG A 70 -8.37 -6.31 7.62
CA ARG A 70 -7.03 -6.05 7.08
C ARG A 70 -7.06 -5.89 5.57
N VAL A 71 -6.28 -4.95 5.06
CA VAL A 71 -5.98 -4.84 3.63
C VAL A 71 -4.48 -4.84 3.44
N CYS A 72 -3.98 -5.62 2.48
CA CYS A 72 -2.57 -5.65 2.12
C CYS A 72 -2.42 -5.23 0.66
N VAL A 73 -1.64 -4.18 0.41
CA VAL A 73 -1.29 -3.72 -0.92
C VAL A 73 0.08 -4.26 -1.27
N ALA A 74 0.13 -5.16 -2.23
CA ALA A 74 1.35 -5.85 -2.66
C ALA A 74 2.42 -4.90 -3.23
N SER A 75 3.69 -5.30 -3.15
CA SER A 75 4.79 -4.56 -3.80
C SER A 75 4.55 -4.40 -5.30
N GLY A 76 4.86 -3.22 -5.84
CA GLY A 76 4.66 -2.89 -7.26
C GLY A 76 3.20 -2.63 -7.67
N VAL A 77 2.24 -2.80 -6.77
CA VAL A 77 0.82 -2.52 -7.02
C VAL A 77 0.45 -1.11 -6.61
N VAL A 78 -0.40 -0.45 -7.38
CA VAL A 78 -0.99 0.84 -7.06
C VAL A 78 -2.47 0.66 -6.71
N TRP A 79 -2.86 1.02 -5.49
CA TRP A 79 -4.25 1.15 -5.08
C TRP A 79 -4.61 2.62 -4.88
N ASN A 80 -5.52 3.12 -5.70
CA ASN A 80 -6.17 4.40 -5.48
C ASN A 80 -7.49 4.16 -4.73
N ALA A 81 -7.49 4.40 -3.43
CA ALA A 81 -8.66 4.21 -2.57
C ALA A 81 -9.47 5.51 -2.43
N ASP A 82 -9.67 6.20 -3.55
CA ASP A 82 -10.45 7.42 -3.58
C ASP A 82 -11.92 7.15 -3.25
N GLY A 83 -12.52 7.99 -2.41
CA GLY A 83 -13.89 7.80 -1.91
C GLY A 83 -14.06 6.66 -0.90
N GLN A 84 -12.99 5.95 -0.53
CA GLN A 84 -13.08 4.82 0.40
C GLN A 84 -13.56 5.26 1.77
N ASN A 85 -14.54 4.54 2.33
CA ASN A 85 -14.99 4.72 3.70
C ASN A 85 -14.30 3.71 4.62
N PHE A 86 -13.52 4.20 5.58
CA PHE A 86 -12.81 3.37 6.55
C PHE A 86 -13.58 3.34 7.89
N SER A 87 -14.07 2.15 8.26
CA SER A 87 -14.86 1.87 9.46
C SER A 87 -14.33 0.65 10.21
N ASN A 88 -14.70 0.52 11.49
CA ASN A 88 -14.38 -0.63 12.34
C ASN A 88 -12.87 -0.95 12.52
N ALA A 89 -12.05 0.10 12.62
CA ALA A 89 -10.64 0.00 12.98
C ALA A 89 -9.76 -0.79 11.99
N PRO A 90 -9.81 -0.52 10.67
CA PRO A 90 -9.08 -1.32 9.70
C PRO A 90 -7.56 -1.10 9.82
N ILE A 91 -6.81 -2.13 9.45
CA ILE A 91 -5.34 -2.11 9.39
C ILE A 91 -4.92 -2.32 7.93
N ILE A 92 -4.17 -1.37 7.40
CA ILE A 92 -3.74 -1.37 6.01
C ILE A 92 -2.23 -1.51 5.94
N ASP A 93 -1.76 -2.65 5.43
CA ASP A 93 -0.34 -2.93 5.21
C ASP A 93 0.03 -2.53 3.76
N VAL A 94 0.93 -1.57 3.60
CA VAL A 94 1.27 -0.96 2.30
C VAL A 94 2.71 -1.33 1.92
N TYR A 95 2.86 -2.35 1.07
CA TYR A 95 4.13 -2.70 0.43
C TYR A 95 4.24 -2.11 -0.98
N GLY A 96 3.12 -1.83 -1.63
CA GLY A 96 3.03 -1.12 -2.91
C GLY A 96 2.82 0.38 -2.73
N THR A 97 1.97 0.95 -3.58
CA THR A 97 1.54 2.35 -3.50
C THR A 97 0.07 2.44 -3.11
N LEU A 98 -0.23 3.19 -2.07
CA LEU A 98 -1.59 3.57 -1.68
C LEU A 98 -1.76 5.07 -1.87
N THR A 99 -2.81 5.48 -2.57
CA THR A 99 -3.20 6.89 -2.73
C THR A 99 -4.58 7.14 -2.12
N LEU A 100 -4.68 8.15 -1.26
CA LEU A 100 -5.91 8.61 -0.62
C LEU A 100 -6.12 10.10 -0.89
N ASN A 101 -7.07 10.42 -1.78
CA ASN A 101 -7.41 11.82 -2.09
C ASN A 101 -8.73 12.27 -1.45
N ASN A 102 -9.74 11.42 -1.38
CA ASN A 102 -11.05 11.72 -0.79
C ASN A 102 -11.58 10.57 0.09
N ALA A 103 -10.72 10.00 0.94
CA ALA A 103 -11.15 8.97 1.87
C ALA A 103 -11.87 9.53 3.11
N ASN A 104 -12.80 8.76 3.66
CA ASN A 104 -13.53 9.06 4.88
C ASN A 104 -13.04 8.18 6.04
N PHE A 105 -12.73 8.79 7.19
CA PHE A 105 -12.22 8.09 8.37
C PHE A 105 -13.28 8.09 9.49
N ASN A 106 -14.19 7.13 9.46
CA ASN A 106 -15.30 7.02 10.43
C ASN A 106 -14.94 6.21 11.68
N SER A 107 -13.72 5.69 11.76
CA SER A 107 -13.19 4.98 12.91
C SER A 107 -11.67 5.17 12.98
N ASN A 108 -11.05 4.71 14.06
CA ASN A 108 -9.59 4.64 14.11
C ASN A 108 -9.06 3.88 12.88
N ILE A 109 -7.89 4.22 12.38
CA ILE A 109 -7.28 3.50 11.25
C ILE A 109 -5.78 3.42 11.47
N THR A 110 -5.20 2.29 11.07
CA THR A 110 -3.75 2.09 11.08
C THR A 110 -3.25 1.83 9.68
N PHE A 111 -2.29 2.64 9.23
CA PHE A 111 -1.51 2.41 8.01
C PHE A 111 -0.11 1.97 8.41
N ASN A 112 0.29 0.78 7.98
CA ASN A 112 1.66 0.29 8.09
C ASN A 112 2.32 0.43 6.72
N VAL A 113 3.06 1.51 6.52
CA VAL A 113 3.80 1.76 5.27
C VAL A 113 5.13 1.04 5.38
N MET A 114 5.25 -0.08 4.69
CA MET A 114 6.38 -0.99 4.80
C MET A 114 7.56 -0.50 3.96
N SER A 115 8.75 -1.05 4.17
CA SER A 115 9.92 -0.74 3.35
C SER A 115 9.63 -1.00 1.86
N GLY A 116 9.96 -0.03 1.01
CA GLY A 116 9.63 -0.02 -0.42
C GLY A 116 8.20 0.44 -0.75
N GLY A 117 7.31 0.51 0.25
CA GLY A 117 5.96 1.02 0.10
C GLY A 117 5.89 2.55 0.00
N THR A 118 4.83 3.05 -0.62
CA THR A 118 4.54 4.48 -0.76
C THR A 118 3.09 4.75 -0.34
N PHE A 119 2.91 5.74 0.54
CA PHE A 119 1.61 6.25 0.91
C PHE A 119 1.48 7.71 0.47
N ASN A 120 0.51 8.00 -0.39
CA ASN A 120 0.21 9.34 -0.88
C ASN A 120 -1.10 9.82 -0.26
N TYR A 121 -1.05 10.95 0.43
CA TYR A 121 -2.20 11.58 1.06
C TYR A 121 -2.44 12.97 0.47
N GLY A 122 -3.57 13.12 -0.23
CA GLY A 122 -3.92 14.34 -0.96
C GLY A 122 -4.86 15.30 -0.23
N ARG A 123 -5.43 14.91 0.92
CA ARG A 123 -6.34 15.77 1.68
C ARG A 123 -5.61 16.79 2.53
N THR A 124 -6.26 17.94 2.70
CA THR A 124 -5.80 19.03 3.57
C THR A 124 -6.11 18.77 5.05
N ASP A 125 -6.96 17.79 5.34
CA ASP A 125 -7.53 17.56 6.67
C ASP A 125 -7.71 16.07 7.00
N PHE A 126 -7.40 15.69 8.24
CA PHE A 126 -7.84 14.42 8.82
C PHE A 126 -9.23 14.60 9.44
N SER A 127 -10.24 14.98 8.63
CA SER A 127 -11.61 15.09 9.13
C SER A 127 -12.18 13.69 9.35
N GLY A 128 -12.49 13.35 10.60
CA GLY A 128 -13.09 12.08 10.95
C GLY A 128 -13.23 11.92 12.46
N ASN A 129 -14.14 11.06 12.89
CA ASN A 129 -14.32 10.74 14.31
C ASN A 129 -13.23 9.79 14.85
N GLY A 130 -12.33 9.33 13.98
CA GLY A 130 -11.31 8.32 14.29
C GLY A 130 -9.90 8.87 14.39
N LYS A 131 -9.06 8.18 15.17
CA LYS A 131 -7.62 8.42 15.22
C LYS A 131 -6.94 7.82 13.99
N PHE A 132 -6.09 8.61 13.34
CA PHE A 132 -5.23 8.15 12.24
C PHE A 132 -3.84 7.78 12.79
N THR A 133 -3.46 6.50 12.65
CA THR A 133 -2.12 6.00 13.02
C THR A 133 -1.35 5.64 11.76
N LEU A 134 -0.11 6.13 11.65
CA LEU A 134 0.77 5.87 10.53
C LEU A 134 2.11 5.34 11.05
N ASN A 135 2.34 4.05 10.85
CA ASN A 135 3.62 3.40 11.12
C ASN A 135 4.41 3.38 9.82
N ASN A 136 5.42 4.24 9.69
CA ASN A 136 6.16 4.39 8.45
C ASN A 136 7.56 3.78 8.51
N SER A 137 7.86 2.91 7.55
CA SER A 137 9.18 2.39 7.21
C SER A 137 9.48 2.54 5.71
N GLY A 138 8.59 3.20 4.96
CA GLY A 138 8.73 3.49 3.53
C GLY A 138 8.61 4.98 3.24
N THR A 139 7.95 5.31 2.13
CA THR A 139 7.77 6.70 1.68
C THR A 139 6.36 7.19 1.99
N VAL A 140 6.26 8.39 2.57
CA VAL A 140 4.98 9.08 2.80
C VAL A 140 5.02 10.43 2.11
N ASN A 141 4.09 10.65 1.19
CA ASN A 141 3.96 11.91 0.46
C ASN A 141 2.64 12.58 0.84
N PHE A 142 2.73 13.83 1.27
CA PHE A 142 1.58 14.71 1.39
C PHE A 142 1.51 15.55 0.12
N THR A 143 0.50 15.29 -0.72
CA THR A 143 0.37 15.91 -2.06
C THR A 143 -0.62 17.07 -2.09
N THR A 144 -1.26 17.37 -0.97
CA THR A 144 -2.07 18.56 -0.77
C THR A 144 -1.25 19.83 -1.04
N THR A 145 -1.83 20.76 -1.80
CA THR A 145 -1.24 22.08 -2.09
C THR A 145 -1.49 23.11 -0.98
N SER A 146 -2.35 22.79 -0.01
CA SER A 146 -2.66 23.62 1.15
C SER A 146 -1.74 23.32 2.33
N GLN A 147 -1.74 24.20 3.32
CA GLN A 147 -1.01 24.04 4.58
C GLN A 147 -1.45 22.77 5.31
N PHE A 148 -0.49 21.93 5.68
CA PHE A 148 -0.71 20.74 6.48
C PHE A 148 -0.21 21.00 7.90
N THR A 149 -1.10 20.87 8.90
CA THR A 149 -0.79 21.08 10.31
C THR A 149 -0.83 19.75 11.04
N VAL A 150 0.33 19.31 11.56
CA VAL A 150 0.41 18.17 12.48
C VAL A 150 0.48 18.72 13.90
N GLN A 151 -0.56 18.49 14.69
CA GLN A 151 -0.56 18.83 16.10
C GLN A 151 -0.25 17.57 16.92
N GLY A 152 0.97 17.48 17.43
CA GLY A 152 1.32 16.46 18.41
C GLY A 152 0.63 16.74 19.74
N ASN A 153 0.25 15.68 20.47
CA ASN A 153 -0.25 15.80 21.84
C ASN A 153 0.92 16.23 22.74
N GLY A 154 1.10 17.54 22.89
CA GLY A 154 2.28 18.18 23.48
C GLY A 154 2.45 19.66 23.10
N GLY A 155 1.57 20.23 22.28
CA GLY A 155 1.51 21.68 22.03
C GLY A 155 2.61 22.24 21.12
N GLN A 156 3.46 21.38 20.56
CA GLN A 156 4.40 21.79 19.51
C GLN A 156 3.67 21.70 18.16
N GLU A 157 3.05 22.81 17.77
CA GLU A 157 2.55 22.99 16.41
C GLU A 157 3.76 23.09 15.47
N LYS A 158 3.88 22.15 14.54
CA LYS A 158 4.86 22.26 13.46
C LYS A 158 4.12 22.51 12.16
N THR A 159 4.05 23.77 11.75
CA THR A 159 3.57 24.17 10.44
C THR A 159 4.54 23.67 9.36
N ILE A 160 4.07 22.80 8.46
CA ILE A 160 4.90 22.28 7.37
C ILE A 160 4.56 23.05 6.09
N ASN A 161 5.43 23.99 5.70
CA ASN A 161 5.37 24.68 4.42
C ASN A 161 6.17 23.91 3.36
N ASN A 162 5.48 23.06 2.61
CA ASN A 162 5.84 22.43 1.32
C ASN A 162 7.32 22.49 0.85
N LYS A 163 8.25 21.96 1.64
CA LYS A 163 9.56 21.48 1.16
C LYS A 163 9.94 20.23 1.93
N GLN A 164 9.85 19.09 1.23
CA GLN A 164 10.42 17.76 1.52
C GLN A 164 10.76 17.46 2.99
N PHE A 165 9.99 16.56 3.60
CA PHE A 165 10.41 15.89 4.82
C PHE A 165 11.31 14.69 4.48
N ASN A 166 12.59 14.74 4.88
CA ASN A 166 13.43 13.56 4.95
C ASN A 166 13.39 13.06 6.41
N TRP A 167 12.69 11.96 6.65
CA TRP A 167 12.73 11.27 7.95
C TRP A 167 14.02 10.45 8.02
N GLY A 168 15.14 11.13 8.27
CA GLY A 168 16.35 10.45 8.71
C GLY A 168 16.16 10.01 10.16
N CYS A 169 16.05 8.71 10.39
CA CYS A 169 16.21 8.15 11.73
C CYS A 169 17.63 8.48 12.22
N TYR A 170 17.74 9.13 13.38
CA TYR A 170 18.99 9.18 14.16
C TYR A 170 19.10 7.94 15.04
#